data_AF-A0A836T125-F1
#
_entry.id   AF-A0A836T125-F1
#
_cell.length_a   1.000
_cell.length_b   1.000
_cell.length_c   1.000
_cell.angle_alpha   90.00
_cell.angle_beta   90.00
_cell.angle_gamma   90.00
#
_symmetry.space_group_name_H-M   'P 1'
#
loop_
_entity.id
_entity.type
_entity.pdbx_description
1 polymer ?
#
loop_
_entity_poly.entity_id
_entity_poly.type
_entity_poly.pdbx_seq_one_letter_code
_entity_poly.pdbx_strand_id
1 'polypeptide(L)'
;MKIELAPIRPLNHPAKRTDNIFLKFDKEIYLSENSAASVFVHCPIEIGIFLIHDSVHDPLDWVTCNPLNSRFGLYGPPDSGTLCKYAQVSLATDYDDSIPYVEGVMKIVIENTLPSGQTVSKVIFPITDNSLYYEDSKTIIDGIKITMKKRAVVNIADVKTVLVDTNWIKSPTWEDNTANTSMTMGLE
;
A
#
# COMPACT_ATOMS: atom_id res chain seq x y z
N MET A 1 12.55 -29.68 3.37
CA MET A 1 12.88 -28.24 3.24
C MET A 1 12.62 -27.81 1.80
N LYS A 2 11.81 -26.77 1.60
CA LYS A 2 11.45 -26.17 0.31
C LYS A 2 11.67 -24.66 0.41
N ILE A 3 12.09 -24.02 -0.68
CA ILE A 3 12.07 -22.55 -0.79
C ILE A 3 10.78 -22.17 -1.51
N GLU A 4 10.06 -21.19 -0.97
CA GLU A 4 8.87 -20.63 -1.57
C GLU A 4 9.06 -19.14 -1.84
N LEU A 5 8.59 -18.71 -3.01
CA LEU A 5 8.58 -17.31 -3.42
C LEU A 5 7.12 -16.88 -3.52
N ALA A 6 6.79 -15.76 -2.90
CA ALA A 6 5.46 -15.19 -3.01
C ALA A 6 5.54 -13.66 -3.07
N PRO A 7 4.66 -13.01 -3.84
CA PRO A 7 4.54 -11.56 -3.77
C PRO A 7 4.04 -11.17 -2.38
N ILE A 8 4.55 -10.09 -1.81
CA ILE A 8 4.23 -9.58 -0.47
C ILE A 8 4.06 -8.06 -0.51
N ARG A 9 3.60 -7.48 0.60
CA ARG A 9 3.37 -6.04 0.70
C ARG A 9 4.73 -5.31 0.66
N PRO A 10 4.79 -4.11 0.06
CA PRO A 10 6.05 -3.39 -0.19
C PRO A 10 6.59 -2.66 1.06
N LEU A 11 6.71 -3.36 2.20
CA LEU A 11 7.10 -2.74 3.47
C LEU A 11 8.51 -3.11 3.93
N ASN A 12 9.12 -4.15 3.36
CA ASN A 12 10.24 -4.83 3.99
C ASN A 12 11.60 -4.37 3.45
N HIS A 13 11.71 -4.07 2.14
CA HIS A 13 12.94 -3.56 1.55
C HIS A 13 12.99 -2.03 1.62
N PRO A 14 14.10 -1.35 2.00
CA PRO A 14 15.35 -1.92 2.48
C PRO A 14 15.30 -2.28 3.98
N ALA A 15 14.27 -1.84 4.71
CA ALA A 15 13.99 -2.25 6.08
C ALA A 15 12.51 -2.00 6.42
N LYS A 16 11.88 -2.88 7.21
CA LYS A 16 10.53 -2.65 7.74
C LYS A 16 10.54 -1.59 8.84
N ARG A 17 9.94 -0.42 8.58
CA ARG A 17 9.96 0.75 9.47
C ARG A 17 8.59 1.38 9.74
N THR A 18 7.57 0.96 9.00
CA THR A 18 6.21 1.49 9.09
C THR A 18 5.24 0.50 8.46
N ASP A 19 3.98 0.58 8.85
CA ASP A 19 2.86 -0.15 8.24
C ASP A 19 2.13 0.70 7.19
N ASN A 20 2.47 1.99 7.08
CA ASN A 20 1.81 2.94 6.20
C ASN A 20 2.49 3.02 4.85
N ILE A 21 1.69 3.06 3.78
CA ILE A 21 2.14 3.42 2.44
C ILE A 21 1.64 4.82 2.07
N PHE A 22 2.47 5.55 1.33
CA PHE A 22 2.17 6.81 0.69
C PHE A 22 2.19 6.56 -0.81
N LEU A 23 1.00 6.59 -1.43
CA LEU A 23 0.87 6.56 -2.88
C LEU A 23 0.71 7.99 -3.40
N LYS A 24 1.67 8.46 -4.20
CA LYS A 24 1.60 9.73 -4.93
C LYS A 24 1.10 9.44 -6.34
N PHE A 25 -0.05 9.97 -6.72
CA PHE A 25 -0.54 9.82 -8.09
C PHE A 25 0.31 10.66 -9.04
N ASP A 26 0.67 10.09 -10.19
CA ASP A 26 1.35 10.80 -11.27
C ASP A 26 0.45 11.84 -11.94
N LYS A 27 -0.87 11.62 -11.90
CA LYS A 27 -1.93 12.52 -12.35
C LYS A 27 -2.92 12.76 -11.21
N GLU A 28 -3.25 14.02 -10.98
CA GLU A 28 -4.20 14.38 -9.93
C GLU A 28 -5.63 14.03 -10.35
N ILE A 29 -6.43 13.59 -9.37
CA ILE A 29 -7.83 13.23 -9.57
C ILE A 29 -8.69 14.38 -9.04
N TYR A 30 -9.37 15.08 -9.94
CA TYR A 30 -10.33 16.11 -9.58
C TYR A 30 -11.73 15.51 -9.42
N LEU A 31 -12.38 15.82 -8.30
CA LEU A 31 -13.78 15.49 -8.04
C LEU A 31 -14.57 16.78 -7.83
N SER A 32 -15.71 16.92 -8.52
CA SER A 32 -16.67 17.97 -8.22
C SER A 32 -17.32 17.74 -6.84
N GLU A 33 -18.06 18.72 -6.35
CA GLU A 33 -18.90 18.54 -5.16
C GLU A 33 -19.83 17.32 -5.32
N ASN A 34 -20.06 16.59 -4.23
CA ASN A 34 -20.98 15.45 -4.16
C ASN A 34 -20.78 14.40 -5.26
N SER A 35 -19.54 14.17 -5.68
CA SER A 35 -19.18 13.22 -6.74
C SER A 35 -18.27 12.10 -6.22
N ALA A 36 -18.20 11.01 -6.99
CA ALA A 36 -17.31 9.91 -6.72
C ALA A 36 -16.60 9.46 -8.00
N ALA A 37 -15.38 8.95 -7.84
CA ALA A 37 -14.58 8.36 -8.90
C ALA A 37 -14.02 7.02 -8.43
N SER A 38 -13.82 6.11 -9.37
CA SER A 38 -13.12 4.85 -9.12
C SER A 38 -11.97 4.76 -10.10
N VAL A 39 -10.78 4.47 -9.59
CA VAL A 39 -9.57 4.29 -10.40
C VAL A 39 -8.87 3.01 -10.00
N PHE A 40 -8.14 2.42 -10.93
CA PHE A 40 -7.17 1.37 -10.65
C PHE A 40 -5.78 2.00 -10.67
N VAL A 41 -4.89 1.56 -9.78
CA VAL A 41 -3.50 2.04 -9.72
C VAL A 41 -2.54 0.88 -9.64
N HIS A 42 -1.36 1.08 -10.23
CA HIS A 42 -0.23 0.17 -10.06
C HIS A 42 0.39 0.41 -8.67
N CYS A 43 0.15 -0.52 -7.75
CA CYS A 43 0.67 -0.48 -6.39
C CYS A 43 1.91 -1.39 -6.31
N PRO A 44 3.05 -0.90 -5.79
CA PRO A 44 4.28 -1.70 -5.74
C PRO A 44 4.12 -2.95 -4.87
N ILE A 45 4.88 -3.98 -5.22
CA ILE A 45 4.99 -5.21 -4.44
C ILE A 45 6.47 -5.55 -4.19
N GLU A 46 6.70 -6.44 -3.24
CA GLU A 46 7.99 -7.09 -3.01
C GLU A 46 7.83 -8.59 -3.20
N ILE A 47 8.93 -9.33 -3.33
CA ILE A 47 8.93 -10.78 -3.38
C ILE A 47 9.56 -11.30 -2.09
N GLY A 48 8.77 -12.00 -1.29
CA GLY A 48 9.22 -12.69 -0.10
C GLY A 48 9.82 -14.06 -0.45
N ILE A 49 10.93 -14.38 0.21
CA ILE A 49 11.62 -15.66 0.11
C ILE A 49 11.45 -16.37 1.45
N PHE A 50 10.82 -17.53 1.45
CA PHE A 50 10.47 -18.27 2.66
C PHE A 50 11.08 -19.68 2.64
N LEU A 51 11.58 -20.12 3.79
CA LEU A 51 11.98 -21.50 4.03
C LEU A 51 10.82 -22.25 4.66
N ILE A 52 10.37 -23.29 3.96
CA ILE A 52 9.30 -24.18 4.43
C ILE A 52 9.92 -25.49 4.86
N HIS A 53 9.77 -25.81 6.15
CA HIS A 53 10.14 -27.10 6.73
C HIS A 53 9.03 -27.54 7.69
N ASP A 54 8.62 -28.79 7.57
CA ASP A 54 7.44 -29.33 8.25
C ASP A 54 6.21 -28.42 8.06
N SER A 55 5.72 -27.81 9.14
CA SER A 55 4.62 -26.83 9.13
C SER A 55 5.07 -25.40 9.49
N VAL A 56 6.39 -25.16 9.48
CA VAL A 56 7.01 -23.88 9.81
C VAL A 56 7.33 -23.12 8.52
N HIS A 57 7.03 -21.82 8.54
CA HIS A 57 7.27 -20.89 7.44
C HIS A 57 8.17 -19.76 7.93
N ASP A 58 9.48 -19.90 7.72
CA ASP A 58 10.46 -18.92 8.18
C ASP A 58 10.77 -17.90 7.06
N PRO A 59 10.72 -16.59 7.33
CA PRO A 59 11.21 -15.59 6.39
C PRO A 59 12.73 -15.72 6.23
N LEU A 60 13.20 -15.81 4.99
CA LEU A 60 14.63 -15.86 4.66
C LEU A 60 15.15 -14.51 4.18
N ASP A 61 14.45 -13.91 3.21
CA ASP A 61 14.81 -12.61 2.63
C ASP A 61 13.61 -12.01 1.87
N TRP A 62 13.73 -10.77 1.44
CA TRP A 62 12.78 -10.10 0.56
C TRP A 62 13.50 -9.18 -0.43
N VAL A 63 13.02 -9.20 -1.67
CA VAL A 63 13.61 -8.40 -2.75
C VAL A 63 12.54 -7.53 -3.38
N THR A 64 12.95 -6.33 -3.79
CA THR A 64 12.14 -5.48 -4.68
C THR A 64 12.70 -5.57 -6.09
N CYS A 65 11.82 -5.76 -7.07
CA CYS A 65 12.19 -5.69 -8.48
C CYS A 65 12.22 -4.26 -9.02
N ASN A 66 11.86 -3.26 -8.19
CA ASN A 66 11.97 -1.84 -8.53
C ASN A 66 12.57 -1.05 -7.36
N PRO A 67 13.90 -0.83 -7.35
CA PRO A 67 14.59 -0.11 -6.29
C PRO A 67 14.10 1.33 -6.10
N LEU A 68 13.48 1.95 -7.10
CA LEU A 68 12.93 3.30 -6.99
C LEU A 68 11.74 3.36 -6.01
N ASN A 69 11.11 2.23 -5.70
CA ASN A 69 10.05 2.12 -4.69
C ASN A 69 10.61 1.94 -3.27
N SER A 70 11.93 1.93 -3.11
CA SER A 70 12.63 1.72 -1.83
C SER A 70 12.79 2.99 -0.99
N ARG A 71 11.83 3.92 -1.07
CA ARG A 71 11.91 5.24 -0.43
C ARG A 71 10.96 5.33 0.76
N PHE A 72 11.34 6.15 1.73
CA PHE A 72 10.47 6.57 2.82
C PHE A 72 10.11 8.04 2.66
N GLY A 73 8.90 8.40 3.06
CA GLY A 73 8.45 9.78 3.15
C GLY A 73 7.84 10.02 4.53
N LEU A 74 8.10 11.19 5.10
CA LEU A 74 7.41 11.65 6.29
C LEU A 74 6.21 12.49 5.85
N TYR A 75 5.00 12.08 6.25
CA TYR A 75 3.80 12.86 6.00
C TYR A 75 3.36 13.61 7.24
N GLY A 76 3.38 14.93 7.16
CA GLY A 76 3.05 15.82 8.28
C GLY A 76 4.28 16.55 8.81
N PRO A 77 4.15 17.22 9.96
CA PRO A 77 5.26 17.95 10.58
C PRO A 77 6.42 17.03 10.98
N PRO A 78 7.66 17.53 11.06
CA PRO A 78 8.83 16.72 11.43
C PRO A 78 8.74 15.99 12.77
N ASP A 79 7.99 16.52 13.73
CA ASP A 79 7.88 16.02 15.10
C ASP A 79 6.72 15.03 15.33
N SER A 80 5.72 15.03 14.45
CA SER A 80 4.43 14.33 14.62
C SER A 80 3.91 13.65 13.36
N GLY A 81 4.69 13.71 12.27
CA GLY A 81 4.34 13.12 10.99
C GLY A 81 4.35 11.60 11.01
N THR A 82 3.64 11.01 10.05
CA THR A 82 3.59 9.57 9.84
C THR A 82 4.69 9.17 8.87
N LEU A 83 5.63 8.35 9.32
CA LEU A 83 6.60 7.70 8.41
C LEU A 83 5.84 6.74 7.50
N CYS A 84 6.05 6.83 6.20
CA CYS A 84 5.36 6.02 5.20
C CYS A 84 6.36 5.46 4.19
N LYS A 85 6.05 4.28 3.65
CA LYS A 85 6.70 3.80 2.44
C LYS A 85 6.23 4.63 1.24
N TYR A 86 7.13 5.28 0.53
CA TYR A 86 6.78 6.18 -0.58
C TYR A 86 6.83 5.46 -1.92
N ALA A 87 5.76 5.60 -2.70
CA ALA A 87 5.71 5.21 -4.10
C ALA A 87 4.96 6.24 -4.94
N GLN A 88 5.49 6.53 -6.13
CA GLN A 88 4.74 7.23 -7.16
C GLN A 88 4.06 6.19 -8.04
N VAL A 89 2.76 6.33 -8.25
CA VAL A 89 1.94 5.34 -8.95
C VAL A 89 1.21 5.96 -10.13
N SER A 90 1.03 5.16 -11.16
CA SER A 90 0.24 5.48 -12.35
C SER A 90 -1.11 4.77 -12.33
N LEU A 91 -2.03 5.24 -13.16
CA LEU A 91 -3.32 4.58 -13.36
C LEU A 91 -3.12 3.27 -14.12
N ALA A 92 -3.80 2.23 -13.63
CA ALA A 92 -3.98 0.96 -14.31
C ALA A 92 -5.34 0.94 -15.02
N THR A 93 -5.49 0.06 -16.01
CA THR A 93 -6.73 -0.09 -16.78
C THR A 93 -7.79 -0.85 -15.98
N ASP A 94 -7.41 -1.99 -15.42
CA ASP A 94 -8.23 -2.89 -14.61
C ASP A 94 -7.30 -3.86 -13.84
N TYR A 95 -7.86 -4.88 -13.17
CA TYR A 95 -7.08 -5.86 -12.40
C TYR A 95 -6.13 -6.73 -13.23
N ASP A 96 -6.31 -6.82 -14.55
CA ASP A 96 -5.46 -7.60 -15.43
C ASP A 96 -4.17 -6.88 -15.84
N ASP A 97 -4.08 -5.57 -15.59
CA ASP A 97 -2.98 -4.65 -15.93
C ASP A 97 -1.86 -4.63 -14.86
N SER A 98 -1.64 -5.74 -14.15
CA SER A 98 -0.52 -5.84 -13.20
C SER A 98 0.82 -5.95 -13.94
N ILE A 99 1.88 -5.39 -13.38
CA ILE A 99 3.25 -5.55 -13.91
C ILE A 99 3.93 -6.70 -13.15
N PRO A 100 4.21 -7.84 -13.80
CA PRO A 100 4.74 -9.02 -13.14
C PRO A 100 5.93 -8.73 -12.23
N TYR A 101 5.83 -9.21 -10.98
CA TYR A 101 6.85 -9.11 -9.93
C TYR A 101 7.20 -7.68 -9.47
N VAL A 102 6.59 -6.64 -10.04
CA VAL A 102 6.94 -5.23 -9.78
C VAL A 102 5.78 -4.49 -9.13
N GLU A 103 4.59 -4.57 -9.75
CA GLU A 103 3.40 -3.81 -9.33
C GLU A 103 2.15 -4.69 -9.46
N GLY A 104 1.36 -4.74 -8.39
CA GLY A 104 0.00 -5.27 -8.41
C GLY A 104 -1.03 -4.18 -8.69
N VAL A 105 -2.27 -4.57 -8.96
CA VAL A 105 -3.35 -3.60 -9.18
C VAL A 105 -4.19 -3.43 -7.92
N MET A 106 -4.43 -2.18 -7.55
CA MET A 106 -5.32 -1.80 -6.45
C MET A 106 -6.44 -0.88 -6.95
N LYS A 107 -7.68 -1.16 -6.57
CA LYS A 107 -8.82 -0.26 -6.84
C LYS A 107 -8.97 0.77 -5.73
N ILE A 108 -9.04 2.04 -6.11
CA ILE A 108 -9.27 3.16 -5.20
C ILE A 108 -10.59 3.82 -5.57
N VAL A 109 -11.53 3.85 -4.62
CA VAL A 109 -12.78 4.59 -4.74
C VAL A 109 -12.66 5.88 -3.94
N ILE A 110 -12.84 7.02 -4.59
CA ILE A 110 -12.76 8.34 -3.96
C ILE A 110 -14.14 8.98 -4.01
N GLU A 111 -14.64 9.44 -2.87
CA GLU A 111 -15.94 10.07 -2.72
C GLU A 111 -15.76 11.45 -2.07
N ASN A 112 -16.27 12.48 -2.74
CA ASN A 112 -16.30 13.86 -2.25
C ASN A 112 -17.69 14.22 -1.76
N THR A 113 -17.93 14.26 -0.45
CA THR A 113 -19.20 14.71 0.13
C THR A 113 -19.14 16.17 0.60
N LEU A 114 -18.10 16.91 0.22
CA LEU A 114 -17.94 18.32 0.57
C LEU A 114 -18.68 19.21 -0.45
N PRO A 115 -19.13 20.41 -0.04
CA PRO A 115 -19.80 21.39 -0.91
C PRO A 115 -18.81 22.17 -1.80
N SER A 116 -17.68 21.55 -2.14
CA SER A 116 -16.66 22.13 -3.01
C SER A 116 -15.86 21.05 -3.71
N GLY A 117 -15.36 21.36 -4.90
CA GLY A 117 -14.47 20.46 -5.64
C GLY A 117 -13.17 20.19 -4.87
N GLN A 118 -12.65 18.97 -5.00
CA GLN A 118 -11.44 18.52 -4.34
C GLN A 118 -10.49 17.89 -5.35
N THR A 119 -9.20 18.19 -5.22
CA THR A 119 -8.14 17.58 -6.00
C THR A 119 -7.35 16.63 -5.12
N VAL A 120 -7.34 15.35 -5.47
CA VAL A 120 -6.60 14.30 -4.76
C VAL A 120 -5.37 13.93 -5.56
N SER A 121 -4.18 14.17 -4.99
CA SER A 121 -2.90 13.84 -5.64
C SER A 121 -2.09 12.78 -4.89
N LYS A 122 -2.57 12.33 -3.72
CA LYS A 122 -1.92 11.34 -2.89
C LYS A 122 -2.89 10.71 -1.90
N VAL A 123 -2.57 9.50 -1.44
CA VAL A 123 -3.26 8.82 -0.35
C VAL A 123 -2.25 8.15 0.57
N ILE A 124 -2.58 8.13 1.87
CA ILE A 124 -1.79 7.44 2.90
C ILE A 124 -2.71 6.57 3.71
N PHE A 125 -2.31 5.32 3.92
CA PHE A 125 -3.09 4.33 4.65
C PHE A 125 -2.19 3.18 5.14
N PRO A 126 -2.60 2.45 6.18
CA PRO A 126 -1.93 1.23 6.59
C PRO A 126 -2.17 0.12 5.56
N ILE A 127 -1.17 -0.21 4.75
CA ILE A 127 -1.30 -1.27 3.74
C ILE A 127 -1.36 -2.67 4.38
N THR A 128 -1.04 -2.77 5.67
CA THR A 128 -1.16 -4.02 6.41
C THR A 128 -2.60 -4.55 6.47
N ASP A 129 -3.59 -3.66 6.36
CA ASP A 129 -5.02 -4.01 6.35
C ASP A 129 -5.49 -4.54 4.99
N ASN A 130 -4.67 -4.39 3.94
CA ASN A 130 -4.97 -4.82 2.59
C ASN A 130 -4.31 -6.17 2.31
N SER A 131 -5.11 -7.18 1.97
CA SER A 131 -4.60 -8.46 1.51
C SER A 131 -4.08 -8.33 0.08
N LEU A 132 -3.02 -9.08 -0.22
CA LEU A 132 -2.46 -9.23 -1.55
C LEU A 132 -2.83 -10.62 -2.07
N TYR A 133 -3.15 -10.72 -3.36
CA TYR A 133 -3.52 -11.96 -4.03
C TYR A 133 -2.76 -12.09 -5.34
N TYR A 134 -2.45 -13.31 -5.74
CA TYR A 134 -1.72 -13.57 -6.97
C TYR A 134 -2.23 -14.82 -7.71
N GLU A 135 -2.10 -14.77 -9.02
CA GLU A 135 -2.35 -15.88 -9.95
C GLU A 135 -1.28 -15.79 -11.04
N ASP A 136 -0.57 -16.89 -11.27
CA ASP A 136 0.63 -16.94 -12.09
C ASP A 136 1.66 -15.85 -11.70
N SER A 137 1.82 -14.85 -12.57
CA SER A 137 2.73 -13.71 -12.36
C SER A 137 2.00 -12.40 -12.08
N LYS A 138 0.67 -12.43 -12.07
CA LYS A 138 -0.18 -11.26 -11.81
C LYS A 138 -0.43 -11.08 -10.33
N THR A 139 -0.69 -9.84 -9.92
CA THR A 139 -0.96 -9.53 -8.52
C THR A 139 -2.04 -8.46 -8.41
N ILE A 140 -2.97 -8.66 -7.47
CA ILE A 140 -4.00 -7.71 -7.10
C ILE A 140 -4.00 -7.50 -5.60
N ILE A 141 -4.47 -6.34 -5.17
CA ILE A 141 -4.50 -5.94 -3.77
C ILE A 141 -5.91 -5.48 -3.43
N ASP A 142 -6.36 -5.82 -2.21
CA ASP A 142 -7.58 -5.25 -1.64
C ASP A 142 -7.58 -3.74 -1.86
N GLY A 143 -8.72 -3.19 -2.30
CA GLY A 143 -8.86 -1.78 -2.59
C GLY A 143 -8.99 -0.92 -1.34
N ILE A 144 -9.16 0.38 -1.56
CA ILE A 144 -9.57 1.33 -0.52
C ILE A 144 -10.71 2.21 -1.00
N LYS A 145 -11.57 2.62 -0.07
CA LYS A 145 -12.55 3.67 -0.23
C LYS A 145 -12.15 4.88 0.62
N ILE A 146 -11.99 6.02 -0.02
CA ILE A 146 -11.68 7.31 0.57
C ILE A 146 -12.94 8.17 0.54
N THR A 147 -13.43 8.61 1.68
CA THR A 147 -14.58 9.53 1.78
C THR A 147 -14.12 10.84 2.39
N MET A 148 -14.09 11.91 1.59
CA MET A 148 -13.83 13.27 2.03
C MET A 148 -15.12 13.87 2.59
N LYS A 149 -15.11 14.19 3.89
CA LYS A 149 -16.29 14.65 4.63
C LYS A 149 -15.93 15.73 5.64
N LYS A 150 -16.93 16.53 6.01
CA LYS A 150 -16.80 17.52 7.08
C LYS A 150 -16.99 16.85 8.43
N ARG A 151 -16.07 17.06 9.37
CA ARG A 151 -16.19 16.64 10.77
C ARG A 151 -16.00 17.86 11.67
N ALA A 152 -17.09 18.31 12.28
CA ALA A 152 -17.14 19.59 13.00
C ALA A 152 -16.67 20.76 12.11
N VAL A 153 -15.57 21.42 12.47
CA VAL A 153 -14.99 22.57 11.74
C VAL A 153 -13.91 22.18 10.74
N VAL A 154 -13.47 20.91 10.69
CA VAL A 154 -12.39 20.44 9.82
C VAL A 154 -12.91 19.52 8.71
N ASN A 155 -12.24 19.55 7.56
CA ASN A 155 -12.43 18.56 6.52
C ASN A 155 -11.48 17.39 6.78
N ILE A 156 -11.99 16.16 6.66
CA ILE A 156 -11.22 14.93 6.86
C ILE A 156 -11.43 14.00 5.67
N ALA A 157 -10.46 13.11 5.45
CA ALA A 157 -10.58 11.97 4.56
C ALA A 157 -10.62 10.69 5.41
N ASP A 158 -11.70 9.95 5.32
CA ASP A 158 -11.87 8.64 5.97
C ASP A 158 -11.45 7.55 4.98
N VAL A 159 -10.54 6.66 5.36
CA VAL A 159 -10.04 5.59 4.49
C VAL A 159 -10.47 4.24 5.05
N LYS A 160 -11.07 3.40 4.21
CA LYS A 160 -11.51 2.06 4.56
C LYS A 160 -11.03 1.05 3.53
N THR A 161 -10.56 -0.10 3.97
CA THR A 161 -10.26 -1.22 3.08
C THR A 161 -11.53 -1.75 2.42
N VAL A 162 -11.42 -2.12 1.15
CA VAL A 162 -12.46 -2.76 0.36
C VAL A 162 -11.91 -4.08 -0.14
N LEU A 163 -12.47 -5.18 0.34
CA LEU A 163 -12.03 -6.51 -0.05
C LEU A 163 -12.28 -6.74 -1.55
N VAL A 164 -11.31 -7.36 -2.21
CA VAL A 164 -11.48 -7.87 -3.58
C VAL A 164 -12.18 -9.22 -3.53
N ASP A 165 -13.21 -9.38 -4.37
CA ASP A 165 -13.82 -10.68 -4.63
C ASP A 165 -13.00 -11.40 -5.70
N THR A 166 -12.25 -12.42 -5.29
CA THR A 166 -11.35 -13.18 -6.16
C THR A 166 -11.17 -14.61 -5.66
N ASN A 167 -10.88 -15.52 -6.58
CA ASN A 167 -10.44 -16.89 -6.33
C ASN A 167 -8.90 -17.05 -6.37
N TRP A 168 -8.16 -15.94 -6.52
CA TRP A 168 -6.69 -15.95 -6.54
C TRP A 168 -6.09 -16.38 -5.21
N ILE A 169 -4.83 -16.83 -5.27
CA ILE A 169 -4.12 -17.29 -4.07
C ILE A 169 -3.79 -16.09 -3.20
N LYS A 170 -4.26 -16.10 -1.95
CA LYS A 170 -3.89 -15.07 -0.98
C LYS A 170 -2.41 -15.20 -0.63
N SER A 171 -1.69 -14.10 -0.73
CA SER A 171 -0.28 -14.01 -0.37
C SER A 171 -0.05 -14.27 1.12
N PRO A 172 1.06 -14.96 1.49
CA PRO A 172 1.43 -15.16 2.87
C PRO A 172 1.79 -13.85 3.57
N THR A 173 1.47 -13.78 4.86
CA THR A 173 1.84 -12.67 5.75
C THR A 173 2.88 -13.11 6.78
N TRP A 174 3.84 -13.94 6.36
CA TRP A 174 4.90 -14.50 7.22
C TRP A 174 6.12 -13.57 7.36
N GLU A 175 5.96 -12.30 7.00
CA GLU A 175 7.00 -11.28 7.14
C GLU A 175 7.18 -10.93 8.63
N ASP A 176 8.42 -10.68 9.06
CA ASP A 176 8.71 -10.37 10.46
C ASP A 176 7.86 -9.20 10.97
N ASN A 177 7.26 -9.37 12.15
CA ASN A 177 6.66 -8.25 12.86
C ASN A 177 7.77 -7.44 13.51
N THR A 178 7.90 -6.17 13.11
CA THR A 178 8.87 -5.28 13.76
C THR A 178 8.49 -5.10 15.23
N ALA A 179 9.36 -5.51 16.14
CA ALA A 179 9.33 -4.97 17.49
C ALA A 179 9.69 -3.48 17.37
N ASN A 180 8.78 -2.58 17.76
CA ASN A 180 9.05 -1.14 17.86
C ASN A 180 10.20 -0.92 18.86
N THR A 181 11.44 -0.96 18.38
CA THR A 181 12.60 -0.61 19.18
C THR A 181 12.72 0.91 19.08
N SER A 182 12.27 1.63 20.11
CA SER A 182 12.50 3.06 20.19
C SER A 182 14.00 3.32 20.19
N MET A 183 14.52 3.96 19.14
CA MET A 183 15.89 4.44 19.10
C MET A 183 15.90 5.87 19.63
N THR A 184 16.44 6.06 20.83
CA THR A 184 16.69 7.40 21.37
C THR A 184 18.07 7.87 20.93
N MET A 185 18.14 9.00 20.24
CA MET A 185 19.38 9.72 19.95
C MET A 185 19.65 10.66 21.12
N GLY A 186 20.84 10.55 21.73
CA GLY A 186 21.31 11.55 22.69
C GLY A 186 21.58 12.87 21.98
N LEU A 187 21.20 13.98 22.60
CA LEU A 187 21.60 15.32 22.18
C LEU A 187 22.91 15.66 22.89
N GLU A 188 23.94 16.07 22.14
CA GLU A 188 25.08 16.85 22.64
C GLU A 188 24.78 18.35 22.46
#